data_AF-A0A077Q7U5-F1
#
_entry.id   AF-A0A077Q7U5-F1
#
_cell.length_a   1.000
_cell.length_b   1.000
_cell.length_c   1.000
_cell.angle_alpha   90.00
_cell.angle_beta   90.00
_cell.angle_gamma   90.00
#
_symmetry.space_group_name_H-M   'P 1'
#
loop_
_entity.id
_entity.type
_entity.pdbx_description
1 polymer ?
#
loop_
_entity_poly.entity_id
_entity_poly.type
_entity_poly.pdbx_seq_one_letter_code
_entity_poly.pdbx_strand_id
1 'polypeptide(L)'
;MPPQEKFVLKWLSLFLLLCALALSLSGCTTRPPTVLSEHYQENLLTKCQGTLPKLTGTTGNNLANVLIESSALYGHCAARHNQLVDEINKRKEITHEQRK
;
A
#
# COMPACT_ATOMS: atom_id res chain seq x y z
N MET A 1 -35.15 -29.16 40.70
CA MET A 1 -34.96 -28.02 39.80
C MET A 1 -33.59 -28.14 39.15
N PRO A 2 -33.48 -28.28 37.82
CA PRO A 2 -32.17 -28.29 37.18
C PRO A 2 -31.51 -26.90 37.34
N PRO A 3 -30.18 -26.83 37.51
CA PRO A 3 -29.49 -25.58 37.78
C PRO A 3 -29.54 -24.68 36.54
N GLN A 4 -30.23 -23.55 36.66
CA GLN A 4 -30.47 -22.54 35.61
C GLN A 4 -29.19 -22.14 34.88
N GLU A 5 -28.04 -22.14 35.55
CA GLU A 5 -26.73 -21.78 34.97
C GLU A 5 -26.29 -22.70 33.83
N LYS A 6 -26.55 -24.00 33.92
CA LYS A 6 -26.14 -24.96 32.88
C LYS A 6 -26.98 -24.78 31.61
N PHE A 7 -28.22 -24.33 31.76
CA PHE A 7 -29.11 -24.05 30.65
C PHE A 7 -28.68 -22.77 29.93
N VAL A 8 -28.37 -21.70 30.68
CA VAL A 8 -27.88 -20.43 30.15
C VAL A 8 -26.54 -20.59 29.42
N LEU A 9 -25.60 -21.33 30.01
CA LEU A 9 -24.28 -21.54 29.40
C LEU A 9 -24.35 -22.34 28.10
N LYS A 10 -25.25 -23.33 28.03
CA LYS A 10 -25.49 -24.12 26.81
C LYS A 10 -26.10 -23.28 25.69
N TRP A 11 -27.02 -22.38 26.04
CA TRP A 11 -27.63 -21.46 25.09
C TRP A 11 -26.64 -20.42 24.57
N LEU A 12 -25.82 -19.85 25.46
CA LEU A 12 -24.76 -18.92 25.10
C LEU A 12 -23.72 -19.57 24.18
N SER A 13 -23.32 -20.82 24.49
CA SER A 13 -22.39 -21.59 23.64
C SER A 13 -22.96 -21.84 22.25
N LEU A 14 -24.24 -22.22 22.14
CA LEU A 14 -24.89 -22.45 20.86
C LEU A 14 -24.98 -21.16 20.03
N PHE A 15 -25.29 -20.05 20.68
CA PHE A 15 -25.36 -18.74 20.03
C PHE A 15 -23.99 -18.30 19.48
N LEU A 16 -22.93 -18.43 20.27
CA LEU A 16 -21.57 -18.12 19.83
C LEU A 16 -21.14 -18.98 18.64
N LEU A 17 -21.50 -20.26 18.64
CA LEU A 17 -21.16 -21.20 17.57
C LEU A 17 -21.89 -20.86 16.26
N LEU A 18 -23.16 -20.46 16.34
CA LEU A 18 -23.93 -19.95 15.19
C LEU A 18 -23.35 -18.65 14.64
N CYS A 19 -22.97 -17.69 15.50
CA CYS A 19 -22.33 -16.45 15.09
C CYS A 19 -20.99 -16.69 14.36
N ALA A 20 -20.17 -17.61 14.86
CA ALA A 20 -18.89 -17.96 14.23
C ALA A 20 -19.08 -18.58 12.83
N LEU A 21 -20.08 -19.47 12.68
CA LEU A 21 -20.46 -20.03 11.38
C LEU A 21 -20.93 -18.94 10.41
N ALA A 22 -21.77 -18.01 10.87
CA ALA A 22 -22.27 -16.91 10.06
C ALA A 22 -21.13 -15.97 9.59
N LEU A 23 -20.17 -15.65 10.46
CA LEU A 23 -19.00 -14.84 10.12
C LEU A 23 -18.06 -15.55 9.14
N SER A 24 -17.94 -16.88 9.24
CA SER A 24 -17.13 -17.67 8.31
C SER A 24 -17.76 -17.72 6.92
N LEU A 25 -19.09 -17.89 6.85
CA LEU A 25 -19.82 -17.90 5.60
C LEU A 25 -19.82 -16.52 4.93
N SER A 26 -19.99 -15.44 5.70
CA SER A 26 -19.96 -14.08 5.14
C SER A 26 -18.60 -13.73 4.54
N GLY A 27 -17.49 -14.18 5.15
CA GLY A 27 -16.16 -14.01 4.58
C GLY A 27 -15.98 -14.67 3.20
N CYS A 28 -16.61 -15.82 2.97
CA CYS A 28 -16.53 -16.52 1.69
C CYS A 28 -17.47 -15.96 0.61
N THR A 29 -18.58 -15.32 0.98
CA THR A 29 -19.56 -14.77 0.01
C THR A 29 -19.38 -13.28 -0.25
N THR A 30 -18.63 -12.57 0.60
CA THR A 30 -18.37 -11.14 0.41
C THR A 30 -17.55 -10.93 -0.85
N ARG A 31 -18.14 -10.25 -1.85
CA ARG A 31 -17.39 -9.80 -3.02
C ARG A 31 -16.30 -8.84 -2.53
N PRO A 32 -15.04 -9.02 -2.95
CA PRO A 32 -14.01 -8.05 -2.63
C PRO A 32 -14.47 -6.67 -3.13
N PRO A 33 -14.23 -5.60 -2.35
CA PRO A 33 -14.55 -4.26 -2.83
C PRO A 33 -13.84 -4.06 -4.16
N THR A 34 -14.61 -3.67 -5.18
CA THR A 34 -14.05 -3.21 -6.45
C THR A 34 -13.08 -2.10 -6.13
N VAL A 35 -11.79 -2.37 -6.38
CA VAL A 35 -10.69 -1.44 -6.12
C VAL A 35 -11.09 -0.09 -6.71
N LEU A 36 -11.23 0.90 -5.84
CA LEU A 36 -11.54 2.26 -6.24
C LEU A 36 -10.43 2.68 -7.20
N SER A 37 -10.81 3.17 -8.37
CA SER A 37 -9.91 3.88 -9.27
C SER A 37 -9.37 5.10 -8.51
N GLU A 38 -8.31 4.90 -7.74
CA GLU A 38 -7.68 5.97 -7.00
C GLU A 38 -6.84 6.78 -7.99
N HIS A 39 -7.27 8.01 -8.23
CA HIS A 39 -6.50 8.94 -9.02
C HIS A 39 -5.23 9.30 -8.24
N TYR A 40 -4.14 8.62 -8.54
CA TYR A 40 -2.84 8.95 -7.98
C TYR A 40 -2.46 10.38 -8.37
N GLN A 41 -1.89 11.12 -7.43
CA GLN A 41 -1.32 12.45 -7.73
C GLN A 41 -0.24 12.31 -8.81
N GLU A 42 -0.21 13.20 -9.80
CA GLU A 42 0.77 13.17 -10.91
C GLU A 42 2.23 13.16 -10.41
N ASN A 43 2.47 13.81 -9.27
CA ASN A 43 3.77 13.83 -8.60
C ASN A 43 4.24 12.42 -8.16
N LEU A 44 3.32 11.51 -7.85
CA LEU A 44 3.58 10.11 -7.48
C LEU A 44 3.70 9.18 -8.69
N LEU A 45 3.39 9.66 -9.88
CA LEU A 45 3.52 8.91 -11.14
C LEU A 45 4.86 9.19 -11.85
N THR A 46 5.57 10.24 -11.42
CA THR A 46 6.82 10.67 -12.04
C THR A 46 8.02 10.04 -11.34
N LYS A 47 8.82 9.27 -12.08
CA LYS A 47 10.08 8.73 -11.57
C LYS A 47 11.13 9.81 -11.34
N CYS A 48 11.98 9.58 -10.36
CA CYS A 48 13.19 10.33 -10.11
C CYS A 48 14.40 9.73 -10.84
N GLN A 49 15.38 10.60 -11.13
CA GLN A 49 16.64 10.19 -11.75
C GLN A 49 17.34 9.13 -10.88
N GLY A 50 17.71 7.99 -11.48
CA GLY A 50 18.41 6.91 -10.79
C GLY A 50 19.93 7.10 -10.68
N THR A 51 20.48 8.08 -11.40
CA THR A 51 21.91 8.39 -11.38
C THR A 51 22.14 9.63 -10.52
N LEU A 52 22.90 9.47 -9.44
CA LEU A 52 23.29 10.57 -8.57
C LEU A 52 24.45 11.36 -9.18
N PRO A 53 24.53 12.68 -8.91
CA PRO A 53 25.70 13.49 -9.26
C PRO A 53 26.98 12.86 -8.72
N LYS A 54 27.97 12.69 -9.59
CA LYS A 54 29.28 12.16 -9.21
C LYS A 54 30.27 13.30 -9.03
N LEU A 55 31.21 13.11 -8.11
CA LEU A 55 32.33 14.03 -7.95
C LEU A 55 33.22 14.03 -9.20
N THR A 56 33.33 15.19 -9.82
CA THR A 56 34.15 15.42 -11.02
C THR A 56 35.38 16.24 -10.66
N GLY A 57 36.46 15.57 -10.26
CA GLY A 57 37.75 16.17 -9.92
C GLY A 57 37.98 16.33 -8.40
N THR A 58 39.01 17.07 -8.02
CA THR A 58 39.57 17.02 -6.65
C THR A 58 39.57 18.37 -5.91
N THR A 59 38.96 19.41 -6.48
CA THR A 59 38.89 20.73 -5.83
C THR A 59 37.64 20.87 -4.95
N GLY A 60 37.69 21.79 -3.98
CA GLY A 60 36.53 22.12 -3.14
C GLY A 60 35.33 22.63 -3.95
N ASN A 61 35.57 23.32 -5.06
CA ASN A 61 34.51 23.78 -5.97
C ASN A 61 33.74 22.61 -6.59
N ASN A 62 34.45 21.54 -6.97
CA ASN A 62 33.82 20.33 -7.52
C ASN A 62 32.92 19.65 -6.49
N LEU A 63 33.35 19.62 -5.22
CA LEU A 63 32.53 19.10 -4.13
C LEU A 63 31.29 19.98 -3.88
N ALA A 64 31.47 21.30 -3.83
CA ALA A 64 30.37 22.24 -3.61
C ALA A 64 29.28 22.10 -4.68
N ASN A 65 29.66 22.00 -5.95
CA ASN A 65 28.72 21.82 -7.06
C ASN A 65 27.90 20.54 -6.92
N VAL A 66 28.54 19.41 -6.60
CA VAL A 66 27.86 18.13 -6.39
C VAL A 66 26.88 18.19 -5.22
N LEU A 67 27.25 18.88 -4.13
CA LEU A 67 26.38 19.04 -2.96
C LEU A 67 25.15 19.90 -3.29
N ILE A 68 25.34 20.99 -4.04
CA ILE A 68 24.24 21.85 -4.50
C ILE A 68 23.28 21.05 -5.37
N GLU A 69 23.79 20.33 -6.39
CA GLU A 69 22.98 19.49 -7.28
C GLU A 69 22.24 18.39 -6.51
N SER A 70 22.93 17.72 -5.58
CA SER A 70 22.34 16.66 -4.75
C SER A 70 21.24 17.21 -3.83
N SER A 71 21.40 18.43 -3.30
CA SER A 71 20.39 19.06 -2.45
C SER A 71 19.10 19.39 -3.20
N ALA A 72 19.23 19.87 -4.44
CA ALA A 72 18.10 20.15 -5.31
C ALA A 72 17.39 18.85 -5.71
N LEU A 73 18.15 17.81 -6.09
CA LEU A 73 17.60 16.50 -6.41
C LEU A 73 16.84 15.90 -5.21
N TYR A 74 17.41 16.00 -4.01
CA TYR A 74 16.74 15.51 -2.79
C TYR A 74 15.40 16.20 -2.57
N GLY A 75 15.31 17.53 -2.70
CA GLY A 75 14.05 18.26 -2.53
C GLY A 75 12.95 17.80 -3.51
N HIS A 76 13.32 17.47 -4.75
CA HIS A 76 12.38 16.97 -5.75
C HIS A 76 12.02 15.48 -5.58
N CYS A 77 12.91 14.69 -5.00
CA CYS A 77 12.82 13.23 -5.02
C CYS A 77 12.60 12.56 -3.68
N ALA A 78 12.84 13.21 -2.54
CA ALA A 78 12.72 12.59 -1.22
C ALA A 78 11.30 12.08 -0.94
N ALA A 79 10.28 12.75 -1.47
CA ALA A 79 8.88 12.34 -1.33
C ALA A 79 8.45 11.24 -2.32
N ARG A 80 9.29 10.90 -3.32
CA ARG A 80 8.94 10.00 -4.42
C ARG A 80 9.78 8.73 -4.37
N HIS A 81 9.12 7.59 -4.20
CA HIS A 81 9.80 6.30 -4.23
C HIS A 81 9.60 5.70 -5.62
N ASN A 82 10.68 5.51 -6.40
CA ASN A 82 10.57 4.94 -7.76
C ASN A 82 9.86 3.58 -7.76
N GLN A 83 10.04 2.79 -6.70
CA GLN A 83 9.33 1.53 -6.49
C GLN A 83 7.81 1.71 -6.38
N LEU A 84 7.34 2.80 -5.75
CA LEU A 84 5.91 3.09 -5.69
C LEU A 84 5.35 3.37 -7.09
N VAL A 85 6.07 4.14 -7.90
CA VAL A 85 5.69 4.41 -9.30
C VAL A 85 5.59 3.10 -10.10
N ASP A 86 6.54 2.20 -9.92
CA ASP A 86 6.55 0.90 -10.59
C ASP A 86 5.34 0.05 -10.21
N GLU A 87 5.01 -0.03 -8.93
CA GLU A 87 3.85 -0.80 -8.45
C GLU A 87 2.52 -0.20 -8.91
N ILE A 88 2.41 1.14 -8.95
CA ILE A 88 1.24 1.82 -9.50
C ILE A 88 1.04 1.46 -10.97
N ASN A 89 2.11 1.50 -11.77
CA ASN A 89 2.02 1.20 -13.20
C ASN A 89 1.65 -0.28 -13.44
N LYS A 90 2.26 -1.23 -12.70
CA LYS A 90 1.86 -2.64 -12.75
C LYS A 90 0.38 -2.85 -12.43
N ARG A 91 -0.13 -2.17 -11.40
CA ARG A 91 -1.56 -2.27 -11.03
C ARG A 91 -2.48 -1.69 -12.10
N LYS A 92 -2.08 -0.59 -12.74
CA LYS A 92 -2.82 -0.02 -13.87
C LYS A 92 -2.88 -0.99 -15.06
N GLU A 93 -1.76 -1.64 -15.39
CA GLU A 93 -1.69 -2.65 -16.46
C GLU A 93 -2.63 -3.83 -16.18
N ILE A 94 -2.55 -4.42 -14.97
CA ILE A 94 -3.43 -5.53 -14.56
C ILE A 94 -4.91 -5.11 -14.65
N THR A 95 -5.25 -3.91 -14.17
CA THR A 95 -6.63 -3.41 -14.21
C THR A 95 -7.12 -3.18 -15.65
N HIS A 96 -6.24 -2.73 -16.55
CA HIS A 96 -6.56 -2.54 -17.97
C HIS A 96 -6.80 -3.88 -18.68
N GLU A 97 -5.97 -4.89 -18.44
CA GLU A 97 -6.16 -6.25 -18.96
C GLU A 97 -7.47 -6.88 -18.49
N GLN A 98 -7.86 -6.69 -17.21
CA GLN A 98 -9.13 -7.21 -16.67
C GLN A 98 -10.39 -6.54 -17.25
N ARG A 99 -10.26 -5.37 -17.88
CA ARG A 99 -11.39 -4.63 -18.48
C ARG A 99 -11.56 -4.92 -19.99
N LYS A 100 -10.63 -5.65 -20.60
CA LYS A 100 -10.64 -5.99 -22.02
C LYS A 100 -11.35 -7.33 -22.25
#